data_AF-A0AAD2ADN9-F1
#
_entry.id   AF-A0AAD2ADN9-F1
#
_cell.length_a   1.000
_cell.length_b   1.000
_cell.length_c   1.000
_cell.angle_alpha   90.00
_cell.angle_beta   90.00
_cell.angle_gamma   90.00
#
_symmetry.space_group_name_H-M   'P 1'
#
loop_
_entity.id
_entity.type
_entity.pdbx_description
1 polymer ?
#
loop_
_entity_poly.entity_id
_entity_poly.type
_entity_poly.pdbx_seq_one_letter_code
_entity_poly.pdbx_strand_id
1 'polypeptide(L)'
;MPLLVQCLSFGSPDEQLLEATLCLTNIAAGKPEETKALFPALPLLMVIYEEASWAISNIAAGSFEHKKLIRSSEAAPLLLCLLSTAPFEMAYVIRNLCVAPSEGSGARIIDWEAISSHSASLPLLPLLLPQVSQFGPALGIGLD
;
A
#
# COMPACT_ATOMS: atom_id res chain seq x y z
N MET A 1 -4.21 -8.27 -19.09
CA MET A 1 -4.25 -8.47 -17.63
C MET A 1 -4.35 -9.94 -17.19
N PRO A 2 -5.26 -10.80 -17.72
CA PRO A 2 -5.38 -12.19 -17.25
C PRO A 2 -4.10 -13.01 -17.36
N LEU A 3 -3.34 -12.83 -18.46
CA LEU A 3 -2.07 -13.51 -18.68
C LEU A 3 -0.98 -13.11 -17.67
N LEU A 4 -0.87 -11.82 -17.34
CA LEU A 4 0.10 -11.34 -16.35
C LEU A 4 -0.22 -11.88 -14.95
N VAL A 5 -1.50 -11.94 -14.58
CA VAL A 5 -1.95 -12.54 -13.32
C VAL A 5 -1.69 -14.05 -13.30
N GLN A 6 -1.82 -14.73 -14.43
CA GLN A 6 -1.44 -16.14 -14.55
C GLN A 6 0.07 -16.37 -14.41
N CYS A 7 0.92 -15.43 -14.87
CA CYS A 7 2.37 -15.51 -14.65
C CYS A 7 2.77 -15.41 -13.17
N LEU A 8 1.92 -14.83 -12.32
CA LEU A 8 2.13 -14.74 -10.87
C LEU A 8 1.69 -16.00 -10.10
N SER A 9 1.43 -17.11 -10.79
CA SER A 9 1.09 -18.38 -10.15
C SER A 9 2.24 -18.89 -9.27
N PHE A 10 1.91 -19.56 -8.16
CA PHE A 10 2.89 -20.14 -7.25
C PHE A 10 3.80 -21.14 -7.98
N GLY A 11 5.12 -20.94 -7.92
CA GLY A 11 6.14 -21.78 -8.57
C GLY A 11 6.61 -21.30 -9.95
N SER A 12 6.20 -20.12 -10.41
CA SER A 12 6.80 -19.47 -11.58
C SER A 12 8.29 -19.15 -11.33
N PRO A 13 9.16 -19.20 -12.35
CA PRO A 13 10.56 -18.76 -12.24
C PRO A 13 10.66 -17.30 -11.81
N ASP A 14 11.66 -16.96 -10.98
CA ASP A 14 11.87 -15.61 -10.44
C ASP A 14 11.89 -14.51 -11.51
N GLU A 15 12.49 -14.79 -12.67
CA GLU A 15 12.58 -13.85 -13.79
C GLU A 15 11.20 -13.55 -14.41
N GLN A 16 10.29 -14.53 -14.45
CA GLN A 16 8.92 -14.31 -14.91
C GLN A 16 8.09 -13.55 -13.89
N LEU A 17 8.30 -13.82 -12.60
CA LEU A 17 7.65 -13.06 -11.52
C LEU A 17 8.08 -11.59 -11.60
N LEU A 18 9.39 -11.33 -11.71
CA LEU A 18 9.96 -9.99 -11.82
C LEU A 18 9.38 -9.22 -13.01
N GLU A 19 9.39 -9.79 -14.21
CA GLU A 19 8.87 -9.13 -15.40
C GLU A 19 7.36 -8.88 -15.31
N ALA A 20 6.62 -9.82 -14.71
CA ALA A 20 5.19 -9.65 -14.48
C ALA A 20 4.90 -8.55 -13.45
N THR A 21 5.60 -8.49 -12.32
CA THR A 21 5.43 -7.42 -11.32
C THR A 21 5.91 -6.06 -11.83
N LEU A 22 6.95 -6.00 -12.66
CA LEU A 22 7.36 -4.77 -13.35
C LEU A 22 6.25 -4.25 -14.27
N CYS A 23 5.64 -5.12 -15.07
CA CYS A 23 4.49 -4.75 -15.90
C CYS A 23 3.31 -4.24 -15.05
N LEU A 24 3.00 -4.92 -13.95
CA LEU A 24 1.90 -4.55 -13.06
C LEU A 24 2.18 -3.23 -12.34
N THR A 25 3.44 -2.94 -12.02
CA THR A 25 3.88 -1.66 -11.44
C THR A 25 3.62 -0.51 -12.41
N ASN A 26 3.93 -0.70 -13.71
CA ASN A 26 3.66 0.29 -14.74
C ASN A 26 2.16 0.51 -14.95
N ILE A 27 1.35 -0.54 -14.90
CA ILE A 27 -0.11 -0.44 -14.96
C ILE A 27 -0.64 0.30 -13.72
N ALA A 28 -0.09 0.02 -12.53
CA ALA A 28 -0.49 0.68 -11.29
C ALA A 28 -0.17 2.18 -11.29
N ALA A 29 0.94 2.58 -11.91
CA ALA A 29 1.37 3.97 -12.08
C ALA A 29 0.65 4.71 -13.23
N GLY A 30 -0.16 4.00 -14.02
CA GLY A 30 -0.87 4.51 -15.18
C GLY A 30 -2.11 5.33 -14.83
N LYS A 31 -3.11 5.28 -15.72
CA LYS A 31 -4.39 6.01 -15.53
C LYS A 31 -5.23 5.34 -14.43
N PRO A 32 -6.15 6.07 -13.77
CA PRO A 32 -7.00 5.50 -12.73
C PRO A 32 -7.75 4.25 -13.16
N GLU A 33 -8.20 4.17 -14.42
CA GLU A 33 -8.89 3.01 -14.99
C GLU A 33 -7.98 1.79 -15.10
N GLU A 34 -6.69 1.98 -15.36
CA GLU A 34 -5.67 0.93 -15.45
C GLU A 34 -5.33 0.40 -14.05
N THR A 35 -5.12 1.29 -13.09
CA THR A 35 -4.97 0.93 -11.68
C THR A 35 -6.20 0.18 -11.17
N LYS A 36 -7.41 0.60 -11.59
CA LYS A 36 -8.66 -0.07 -11.22
C LYS A 36 -8.75 -1.50 -11.73
N ALA A 37 -8.10 -1.80 -12.85
CA ALA A 37 -8.04 -3.14 -13.37
C ALA A 37 -7.26 -4.09 -12.43
N LEU A 38 -6.34 -3.59 -11.62
CA LEU A 38 -5.50 -4.42 -10.74
C LEU A 38 -6.19 -4.92 -9.47
N PHE A 39 -7.36 -4.39 -9.10
CA PHE A 39 -8.06 -4.78 -7.86
C PHE A 39 -8.36 -6.28 -7.72
N PRO A 40 -8.82 -7.00 -8.76
CA PRO A 40 -8.99 -8.44 -8.69
C PRO A 40 -7.68 -9.21 -8.47
N ALA A 41 -6.54 -8.64 -8.86
CA ALA A 41 -5.20 -9.22 -8.66
C ALA A 41 -4.57 -8.82 -7.32
N LEU A 42 -5.17 -7.87 -6.59
CA LEU A 42 -4.62 -7.33 -5.35
C LEU A 42 -4.36 -8.39 -4.27
N PRO A 43 -5.22 -9.41 -4.05
CA PRO A 43 -4.92 -10.49 -3.12
C PRO A 43 -3.66 -11.27 -3.52
N LEU A 44 -3.46 -11.50 -4.82
CA LEU A 44 -2.28 -12.22 -5.32
C LEU A 44 -1.01 -11.37 -5.13
N LEU A 45 -1.08 -10.07 -5.43
CA LEU A 45 0.03 -9.14 -5.20
C LEU A 45 0.48 -9.13 -3.73
N MET A 46 -0.45 -9.24 -2.77
CA MET A 46 -0.13 -9.32 -1.34
C MET A 46 0.60 -10.62 -0.95
N VAL A 47 0.43 -11.70 -1.71
CA VAL A 47 1.15 -12.97 -1.47
C VAL A 47 2.60 -12.88 -1.93
N ILE A 48 2.85 -12.20 -3.05
CA ILE A 48 4.18 -11.96 -3.63
C ILE A 48 4.69 -10.55 -3.30
N TYR A 49 4.52 -10.13 -2.05
CA TYR A 49 4.73 -8.75 -1.64
C TYR A 49 6.17 -8.27 -1.85
N GLU A 50 7.17 -9.16 -1.84
CA GLU A 50 8.57 -8.81 -2.03
C GLU A 50 8.79 -8.19 -3.41
N GLU A 51 8.23 -8.82 -4.45
CA GLU A 51 8.32 -8.37 -5.84
C GLU A 51 7.23 -7.34 -6.19
N ALA A 52 6.07 -7.40 -5.53
CA ALA A 52 4.90 -6.58 -5.85
C ALA A 52 4.77 -5.31 -5.01
N SER A 53 5.60 -5.10 -3.98
CA SER A 53 5.53 -3.96 -3.06
C SER A 53 5.42 -2.61 -3.78
N TRP A 54 6.18 -2.43 -4.86
CA TRP A 54 6.12 -1.24 -5.71
C TRP A 54 4.76 -1.05 -6.40
N ALA A 55 4.24 -2.11 -7.04
CA ALA A 55 2.92 -2.08 -7.65
C ALA A 55 1.84 -1.76 -6.62
N ILE A 56 1.88 -2.40 -5.46
CA ILE A 56 0.93 -2.16 -4.35
C ILE A 56 1.03 -0.71 -3.88
N SER A 57 2.24 -0.16 -3.76
CA SER A 57 2.46 1.22 -3.33
C SER A 57 1.88 2.24 -4.31
N ASN A 58 1.91 1.94 -5.61
CA ASN A 58 1.32 2.78 -6.66
C ASN A 58 -0.21 2.72 -6.64
N ILE A 59 -0.81 1.53 -6.41
CA ILE A 59 -2.26 1.41 -6.20
C ILE A 59 -2.67 2.22 -4.97
N ALA A 60 -1.91 2.12 -3.88
CA ALA A 60 -2.10 2.89 -2.66
C ALA A 60 -1.89 4.40 -2.83
N ALA A 61 -1.06 4.84 -3.78
CA ALA A 61 -0.87 6.25 -4.12
C ALA A 61 -1.99 6.82 -5.01
N GLY A 62 -2.87 5.96 -5.53
CA GLY A 62 -3.96 6.34 -6.40
C GLY A 62 -5.06 7.18 -5.75
N SER A 63 -6.19 7.29 -6.44
CA SER A 63 -7.34 8.10 -6.02
C SER A 63 -7.90 7.67 -4.64
N PHE A 64 -8.69 8.54 -4.03
CA PHE A 64 -9.39 8.23 -2.78
C PHE A 64 -10.20 6.93 -2.85
N GLU A 65 -10.88 6.69 -3.98
CA GLU A 65 -11.63 5.46 -4.22
C GLU A 65 -10.73 4.21 -4.23
N HIS A 66 -9.50 4.30 -4.76
CA HIS A 66 -8.57 3.18 -4.75
C HIS A 66 -8.14 2.82 -3.32
N LYS A 67 -7.77 3.84 -2.56
CA LYS A 67 -7.40 3.70 -1.15
C LYS A 67 -8.57 3.13 -0.33
N LYS A 68 -9.81 3.59 -0.58
CA LYS A 68 -11.02 3.09 0.09
C LYS A 68 -11.28 1.62 -0.22
N LEU A 69 -11.07 1.21 -1.47
CA LEU A 69 -11.16 -0.19 -1.88
C LEU A 69 -10.15 -1.07 -1.14
N ILE A 70 -8.88 -0.63 -1.01
CA ILE A 70 -7.87 -1.33 -0.21
C ILE A 70 -8.34 -1.49 1.24
N ARG A 71 -8.85 -0.41 1.88
CA ARG A 71 -9.38 -0.47 3.26
C ARG A 71 -10.57 -1.43 3.39
N SER A 72 -11.48 -1.42 2.42
CA SER A 72 -12.68 -2.28 2.42
C SER A 72 -12.40 -3.74 2.07
N SER A 73 -11.22 -4.02 1.51
CA SER A 73 -10.79 -5.36 1.15
C SER A 73 -10.07 -6.04 2.31
N GLU A 74 -9.91 -7.36 2.21
CA GLU A 74 -9.10 -8.16 3.14
C GLU A 74 -7.59 -7.80 3.10
N ALA A 75 -7.18 -6.88 2.22
CA ALA A 75 -5.81 -6.41 2.15
C ALA A 75 -5.38 -5.57 3.37
N ALA A 76 -6.30 -4.84 4.02
CA ALA A 76 -5.96 -4.02 5.18
C ALA A 76 -5.35 -4.83 6.35
N PRO A 77 -5.98 -5.92 6.83
CA PRO A 77 -5.37 -6.76 7.87
C PRO A 77 -4.12 -7.50 7.39
N LEU A 78 -4.05 -7.89 6.11
CA LEU A 78 -2.86 -8.50 5.53
C LEU A 78 -1.67 -7.53 5.51
N LEU A 79 -1.88 -6.26 5.18
CA LEU A 79 -0.84 -5.23 5.21
C LEU A 79 -0.25 -5.04 6.61
N LEU A 80 -1.08 -5.10 7.67
CA LEU A 80 -0.60 -5.04 9.05
C LEU A 80 0.21 -6.28 9.45
N CYS A 81 -0.21 -7.46 8.98
CA CYS A 81 0.56 -8.69 9.16
C CYS A 81 1.93 -8.60 8.45
N LEU A 82 1.91 -8.17 7.18
CA LEU A 82 3.11 -7.99 6.36
C LEU A 82 4.03 -6.90 6.93
N LEU A 83 3.52 -5.90 7.64
CA LEU A 83 4.35 -4.90 8.33
C LEU A 83 5.31 -5.54 9.34
N SER A 84 4.94 -6.67 9.94
CA SER A 84 5.78 -7.39 10.89
C SER A 84 6.85 -8.26 10.21
N THR A 85 6.58 -8.71 8.98
CA THR A 85 7.47 -9.60 8.22
C THR A 85 8.39 -8.83 7.26
N ALA A 86 7.87 -7.77 6.64
CA ALA A 86 8.48 -6.98 5.58
C ALA A 86 8.24 -5.48 5.81
N PRO A 87 8.83 -4.93 6.89
CA PRO A 87 8.53 -3.59 7.36
C PRO A 87 8.90 -2.51 6.33
N PHE A 88 9.98 -2.69 5.57
CA PHE A 88 10.46 -1.68 4.61
C PHE A 88 9.56 -1.58 3.38
N GLU A 89 9.18 -2.71 2.81
CA GLU A 89 8.31 -2.84 1.64
C GLU A 89 6.92 -2.27 1.95
N MET A 90 6.38 -2.62 3.12
CA MET A 90 5.05 -2.18 3.54
C MET A 90 5.01 -0.74 4.03
N ALA A 91 6.13 -0.18 4.51
CA ALA A 91 6.19 1.21 4.94
C ALA A 91 5.77 2.18 3.83
N TYR A 92 6.20 1.94 2.59
CA TYR A 92 5.83 2.79 1.44
C TYR A 92 4.35 2.67 1.09
N VAL A 93 3.80 1.46 1.14
CA VAL A 93 2.37 1.22 0.89
C VAL A 93 1.53 1.94 1.95
N ILE A 94 1.85 1.74 3.22
CA ILE A 94 1.15 2.35 4.35
C ILE A 94 1.30 3.88 4.30
N ARG A 95 2.49 4.38 3.99
CA ARG A 95 2.72 5.82 3.79
C ARG A 95 1.75 6.40 2.78
N ASN A 96 1.59 5.77 1.62
CA ASN A 96 0.71 6.28 0.56
C ASN A 96 -0.77 6.21 0.95
N LEU A 97 -1.19 5.19 1.71
CA LEU A 97 -2.55 5.07 2.25
C LEU A 97 -2.84 6.11 3.35
N CYS A 98 -1.82 6.53 4.10
CA CYS A 98 -1.88 7.55 5.13
C CYS A 98 -1.96 8.98 4.58
N VAL A 99 -1.54 9.23 3.33
CA VAL A 99 -1.67 10.55 2.70
C VAL A 99 -3.15 10.90 2.54
N ALA A 100 -3.57 12.00 3.17
CA ALA A 100 -4.95 12.48 3.09
C ALA A 100 -5.35 12.75 1.62
N PRO A 101 -6.56 12.37 1.20
CA PRO A 101 -7.07 12.75 -0.11
C PRO A 101 -7.16 14.28 -0.19
N SER A 102 -6.78 14.84 -1.34
CA SER A 102 -6.93 16.27 -1.64
C SER A 102 -8.39 16.75 -1.61
N GLU A 103 -9.35 15.82 -1.71
CA GLU A 103 -10.79 16.10 -1.67
C GLU A 103 -11.31 16.16 -0.24
N GLY A 104 -10.98 17.23 0.49
CA GLY A 104 -11.80 17.92 1.52
C GLY A 104 -12.46 17.15 2.68
N SER A 105 -12.41 15.83 2.74
CA SER A 105 -13.23 15.03 3.65
C SER A 105 -12.62 14.89 5.03
N GLY A 106 -11.32 15.18 5.21
CA GLY A 106 -10.58 14.93 6.45
C GLY A 106 -10.53 13.45 6.90
N ALA A 107 -11.23 12.57 6.17
CA ALA A 107 -11.35 11.15 6.45
C ALA A 107 -10.05 10.45 6.08
N ARG A 108 -9.32 9.99 7.09
CA ARG A 108 -8.13 9.17 6.93
C ARG A 108 -8.56 7.77 6.51
N ILE A 109 -7.88 7.22 5.51
CA ILE A 109 -8.20 5.88 5.01
C ILE A 109 -7.59 4.79 5.88
N ILE A 110 -6.48 5.06 6.57
CA ILE A 110 -6.00 4.17 7.62
C ILE A 110 -5.87 4.97 8.91
N ASP A 111 -6.37 4.38 9.98
CA ASP A 111 -6.26 4.95 11.31
C ASP A 111 -4.81 4.82 11.74
N TRP A 112 -4.08 5.93 11.67
CA TRP A 112 -2.68 6.02 12.12
C TRP A 112 -2.51 5.48 13.54
N GLU A 113 -3.53 5.62 14.38
CA GLU A 113 -3.58 5.10 15.74
C GLU A 113 -3.39 3.57 15.78
N ALA A 114 -4.02 2.83 14.86
CA ALA A 114 -3.86 1.39 14.73
C ALA A 114 -2.46 1.00 14.25
N ILE A 115 -1.86 1.78 13.35
CA ILE A 115 -0.49 1.55 12.87
C ILE A 115 0.52 1.84 13.98
N SER A 116 0.38 2.98 14.66
CA SER A 116 1.29 3.43 15.73
C SER A 116 1.26 2.52 16.96
N SER A 117 0.14 1.83 17.20
CA SER A 117 0.01 0.83 18.25
C SER A 117 0.70 -0.49 17.89
N HIS A 118 1.04 -0.70 16.61
CA HIS A 118 1.75 -1.89 16.15
C HIS A 118 3.25 -1.72 16.39
N SER A 119 3.86 -2.64 17.16
CA SER A 119 5.28 -2.62 17.51
C SER A 119 6.23 -2.54 16.30
N ALA A 120 5.81 -3.09 15.16
CA ALA A 120 6.55 -3.07 13.89
C ALA A 120 6.64 -1.68 13.23
N SER A 121 5.82 -0.71 13.65
CA SER A 121 5.84 0.66 13.10
C SER A 121 6.92 1.55 13.71
N LEU A 122 7.41 1.24 14.92
CA LEU A 122 8.45 2.01 15.63
C LEU A 122 9.73 2.20 14.80
N PRO A 123 10.33 1.16 14.18
CA PRO A 123 11.52 1.35 13.33
C PRO A 123 11.23 2.10 12.02
N LEU A 124 9.96 2.22 11.64
CA LEU A 124 9.51 2.87 10.40
C LEU A 124 9.08 4.32 10.60
N LEU A 125 9.01 4.80 11.85
CA LEU A 125 8.67 6.18 12.19
C LEU A 125 9.45 7.22 11.37
N PRO A 126 10.77 7.10 11.10
CA PRO A 126 11.50 8.04 10.24
C PRO A 126 11.02 8.09 8.79
N LEU A 127 10.54 6.96 8.24
CA LEU A 127 10.00 6.88 6.88
C LEU A 127 8.56 7.39 6.80
N LEU A 128 7.84 7.33 7.92
CA LEU A 128 6.46 7.79 8.07
C LEU A 128 6.37 9.26 8.54
N LEU A 129 7.45 9.79 9.12
CA LEU A 129 7.59 11.13 9.72
C LEU A 129 7.23 12.32 8.82
N PRO A 130 7.48 12.32 7.50
CA PRO A 130 7.02 13.41 6.62
C PRO A 130 5.49 13.61 6.61
N GLN A 131 4.72 12.64 7.12
CA GLN A 131 3.26 12.71 7.25
C GLN A 131 2.79 12.89 8.71
N VAL A 132 3.61 12.58 9.71
CA VAL A 132 3.31 12.86 11.14
C VAL A 132 3.11 14.36 11.37
N SER A 133 3.83 15.22 10.65
CA SER A 133 3.60 16.67 10.68
C SER A 133 2.24 17.09 10.12
N GLN A 134 1.64 16.33 9.20
CA GLN A 134 0.23 16.52 8.77
C GLN A 134 -0.78 15.92 9.77
N PHE A 135 -0.31 15.04 10.67
CA PHE A 135 -1.10 14.42 11.74
C PHE A 135 -1.05 15.17 13.07
N GLY A 136 -0.17 16.18 13.20
CA GLY A 136 0.05 16.99 14.41
C GLY A 136 -1.22 17.44 15.16
N PRO A 137 -2.24 18.03 14.51
CA PRO A 137 -3.41 18.50 15.26
C PRO A 137 -4.33 17.38 15.78
N ALA A 138 -4.19 16.14 15.30
CA ALA A 138 -4.99 15.00 15.77
C ALA A 138 -4.29 14.14 16.83
N LEU A 139 -2.98 14.30 17.01
CA LEU A 139 -2.19 13.49 17.94
C LEU A 139 -1.88 14.21 19.27
N GLY A 140 -2.29 15.47 19.45
CA GLY A 140 -2.03 16.22 20.68
C GLY A 140 -0.56 16.41 21.01
N ILE A 141 0.33 16.22 20.02
CA ILE A 141 1.77 16.40 20.19
C ILE A 141 2.06 17.84 19.75
N GLY A 142 2.13 18.74 20.74
CA GLY A 142 2.71 20.05 20.54
C GLY A 142 4.16 19.88 20.07
N LEU A 143 4.43 20.29 18.83
CA LEU A 143 5.79 20.56 18.39
C LEU A 143 6.02 22.04 18.63
N ASP A 144 6.37 22.35 19.88
CA ASP A 144 6.96 23.63 20.27
C ASP A 144 8.47 23.62 19.97
#